data_AF-A0A4Y8VDY1-F1
#
_entry.id   AF-A0A4Y8VDY1-F1
#
_cell.length_a   1.000
_cell.length_b   1.000
_cell.length_c   1.000
_cell.angle_alpha   90.00
_cell.angle_beta   90.00
_cell.angle_gamma   90.00
#
_symmetry.space_group_name_H-M   'P 1'
#
loop_
_entity.id
_entity.type
_entity.pdbx_description
1 polymer ?
#
loop_
_entity_poly.entity_id
_entity_poly.type
_entity_poly.pdbx_seq_one_letter_code
_entity_poly.pdbx_strand_id
1 'polypeptide(L)'
;MAPNEYGVSQLRRLNRDLDAFYKFLYSQCNTVTEQDYNVFGQQLTSMLNTLKNLYISCKRMIKDCGASVEVEKLKMNYNALSELNNDIKNYRIKASKDAEWSLLLSEASLALKKIAAHD
;
A
#
# COMPACT_ATOMS: atom_id res chain seq x y z
N MET A 1 4.01 24.98 23.85
CA MET A 1 3.98 23.57 23.42
C MET A 1 5.43 23.11 23.32
N ALA A 2 5.81 22.04 24.00
CA ALA A 2 7.21 21.59 23.99
C ALA A 2 7.57 21.09 22.56
N PRO A 3 8.81 21.29 22.07
CA PRO A 3 9.22 20.89 20.71
C PRO A 3 8.90 19.42 20.37
N ASN A 4 8.97 18.52 21.37
CA ASN A 4 8.63 17.11 21.23
C ASN A 4 7.13 16.85 21.05
N GLU A 5 6.25 17.62 21.68
CA GLU A 5 4.80 17.46 21.53
C GLU A 5 4.32 17.89 20.15
N TYR A 6 4.92 18.96 19.60
CA TYR A 6 4.61 19.43 18.26
C TYR A 6 4.97 18.35 17.21
N GLY A 7 6.17 17.77 17.29
CA GLY A 7 6.59 16.67 16.40
C GLY A 7 5.67 15.45 16.49
N VAL A 8 5.29 15.02 17.70
CA VAL A 8 4.35 13.92 17.90
C VAL A 8 2.97 14.22 17.30
N SER A 9 2.47 15.45 17.45
CA SER A 9 1.17 15.85 16.88
C SER A 9 1.16 15.81 15.35
N GLN A 10 2.27 16.20 14.72
CA GLN A 10 2.41 16.16 13.26
C GLN A 10 2.51 14.72 12.74
N LEU A 11 3.26 13.85 13.43
CA LEU A 11 3.29 12.42 13.09
C LEU A 11 1.91 11.77 13.23
N ARG A 12 1.16 12.12 14.27
CA ARG A 12 -0.21 11.63 14.45
C ARG A 12 -1.13 12.07 13.33
N ARG A 13 -1.03 13.33 12.89
CA ARG A 13 -1.82 13.84 11.76
C ARG A 13 -1.45 13.11 10.47
N LEU A 14 -0.16 13.01 10.18
CA LEU A 14 0.35 12.27 9.03
C LEU A 14 -0.16 10.82 9.02
N ASN A 15 -0.12 10.13 10.16
CA ASN A 15 -0.63 8.76 10.25
C ASN A 15 -2.12 8.63 9.90
N ARG A 16 -2.94 9.62 10.28
CA ARG A 16 -4.36 9.64 9.91
C ARG A 16 -4.54 9.89 8.42
N ASP A 17 -3.78 10.81 7.85
CA ASP A 17 -3.84 11.13 6.43
C ASP A 17 -3.38 9.94 5.58
N LEU A 18 -2.35 9.19 6.01
CA LEU A 18 -1.88 7.98 5.35
C LEU A 18 -2.89 6.83 5.43
N ASP A 19 -3.55 6.63 6.58
CA ASP A 19 -4.60 5.62 6.72
C ASP A 19 -5.82 5.94 5.84
N ALA A 20 -6.23 7.22 5.78
CA ALA A 20 -7.28 7.67 4.88
C ALA A 20 -6.90 7.46 3.41
N PHE A 21 -5.65 7.78 3.05
CA PHE A 21 -5.14 7.56 1.71
C PHE A 21 -5.07 6.08 1.33
N TYR A 22 -4.64 5.20 2.24
CA TYR A 22 -4.68 3.76 2.06
C TYR A 22 -6.10 3.26 1.77
N LYS A 23 -7.08 3.66 2.60
CA LYS A 23 -8.49 3.29 2.41
C LYS A 23 -9.03 3.75 1.07
N PHE A 24 -8.70 4.98 0.66
CA PHE A 24 -9.07 5.51 -0.65
C PHE A 24 -8.48 4.66 -1.78
N LEU A 25 -7.16 4.46 -1.79
CA LEU A 25 -6.50 3.65 -2.82
C LEU A 25 -7.05 2.22 -2.86
N TYR A 26 -7.25 1.60 -1.71
CA TYR A 26 -7.79 0.25 -1.61
C TYR A 26 -9.21 0.17 -2.21
N SER A 27 -10.07 1.15 -1.92
CA SER A 27 -11.44 1.20 -2.48
C SER A 27 -11.47 1.28 -4.01
N GLN A 28 -10.44 1.88 -4.62
CA GLN A 28 -10.31 2.06 -6.07
C GLN A 28 -9.42 0.99 -6.71
N CYS A 29 -8.76 0.11 -5.95
CA CYS A 29 -7.69 -0.73 -6.48
C CYS A 29 -8.16 -1.71 -7.56
N ASN A 30 -9.45 -2.07 -7.56
CA ASN A 30 -10.07 -2.95 -8.54
C ASN A 30 -10.40 -2.24 -9.86
N THR A 31 -10.42 -0.92 -9.88
CA THR A 31 -10.74 -0.11 -11.08
C THR A 31 -9.51 0.59 -11.66
N VAL A 32 -8.38 0.61 -10.94
CA VAL A 32 -7.12 1.19 -11.42
C VAL A 32 -6.60 0.39 -12.62
N THR A 33 -6.47 1.08 -13.76
CA THR A 33 -5.82 0.54 -14.95
C THR A 33 -4.32 0.82 -14.94
N GLU A 34 -3.58 0.20 -15.86
CA GLU A 34 -2.17 0.54 -16.09
C GLU A 34 -1.98 1.99 -16.49
N GLN A 35 -2.88 2.55 -17.31
CA GLN A 35 -2.80 3.95 -17.72
C GLN A 35 -2.93 4.88 -16.52
N ASP A 36 -3.87 4.59 -15.61
CA ASP A 36 -4.02 5.35 -14.37
C ASP A 36 -2.76 5.24 -13.51
N TYR A 37 -2.23 4.02 -13.35
CA TYR A 37 -1.02 3.79 -12.57
C TYR A 37 0.21 4.48 -13.18
N ASN A 38 0.30 4.62 -14.51
CA ASN A 38 1.38 5.38 -15.15
C ASN A 38 1.30 6.88 -14.84
N VAL A 39 0.12 7.41 -14.48
CA VAL A 39 -0.05 8.82 -14.10
C VAL A 39 0.36 9.07 -12.64
N PHE A 40 0.01 8.17 -11.70
CA PHE A 40 0.24 8.40 -10.25
C PHE A 40 1.32 7.52 -9.61
N GLY A 41 1.74 6.43 -10.26
CA GLY A 41 2.56 5.38 -9.65
C GLY A 41 3.98 5.84 -9.30
N GLN A 42 4.54 6.78 -10.07
CA GLN A 42 5.84 7.37 -9.76
C GLN A 42 5.78 8.25 -8.50
N GLN A 43 4.70 9.03 -8.35
CA GLN A 43 4.45 9.86 -7.18
C GLN A 43 4.21 8.99 -5.94
N LEU A 44 3.43 7.91 -6.08
CA LEU A 44 3.23 6.94 -5.01
C LEU A 44 4.56 6.30 -4.56
N THR A 45 5.39 5.89 -5.51
CA THR A 45 6.73 5.34 -5.22
C THR A 45 7.63 6.36 -4.51
N SER A 46 7.63 7.62 -4.96
CA SER A 46 8.40 8.70 -4.32
C SER A 46 7.93 8.95 -2.89
N MET A 47 6.62 8.97 -2.67
CA MET A 47 6.03 9.11 -1.34
C MET A 47 6.45 7.95 -0.44
N LEU A 48 6.36 6.70 -0.90
CA LEU A 48 6.79 5.52 -0.14
C LEU A 48 8.28 5.59 0.28
N ASN A 49 9.16 6.05 -0.61
CA ASN A 49 10.58 6.26 -0.28
C ASN A 49 10.76 7.34 0.79
N THR A 50 9.99 8.42 0.70
CA THR A 50 10.00 9.50 1.69
C THR A 50 9.52 9.00 3.05
N LEU A 51 8.43 8.22 3.09
CA LEU A 51 7.90 7.63 4.32
C LEU A 51 8.87 6.65 4.96
N LYS A 52 9.56 5.82 4.16
CA LYS A 52 10.62 4.93 4.64
C LYS A 52 11.75 5.72 5.30
N ASN A 53 12.22 6.79 4.66
CA ASN A 53 13.29 7.64 5.19
C ASN A 53 12.85 8.38 6.45
N LEU A 54 11.60 8.83 6.51
CA LEU A 54 11.01 9.44 7.69
C LEU A 54 10.96 8.44 8.85
N TYR A 55 10.45 7.22 8.63
CA TYR A 55 10.43 6.18 9.64
C TYR A 55 11.84 5.87 10.18
N ILE A 56 12.83 5.71 9.30
CA ILE A 56 14.23 5.47 9.71
C ILE A 56 14.76 6.61 10.59
N SER A 57 14.49 7.86 10.19
CA SER A 57 14.89 9.05 10.94
C SER A 57 14.22 9.10 12.31
N CYS A 58 12.89 8.94 12.36
CA CYS A 58 12.13 8.94 13.60
C CYS A 58 12.57 7.81 14.54
N LYS A 59 12.78 6.59 14.02
CA LYS A 59 13.22 5.44 14.81
C LYS A 59 14.54 5.68 15.54
N ARG A 60 15.48 6.42 14.93
CA ARG A 60 16.76 6.78 15.56
C ARG A 60 16.59 7.79 16.71
N MET A 61 15.53 8.60 16.69
CA MET A 61 15.30 9.69 17.65
C MET A 61 14.32 9.33 18.79
N ILE A 62 13.58 8.20 18.68
CA ILE A 62 12.50 7.80 19.60
C ILE A 62 12.91 7.64 21.07
N LYS A 63 14.18 7.35 21.37
CA LYS A 63 14.62 7.09 22.74
C LYS A 63 14.29 8.24 23.72
N ASP A 64 14.12 9.47 23.21
CA ASP A 64 14.08 10.67 24.05
C ASP A 64 12.75 11.44 24.01
N CYS A 65 11.74 11.02 23.23
CA CYS A 65 10.62 11.92 22.87
C CYS A 65 9.19 11.34 22.96
N GLY A 66 8.99 10.13 23.50
CA GLY A 66 7.64 9.57 23.73
C GLY A 66 6.82 9.30 22.45
N ALA A 67 7.45 9.35 21.28
CA ALA A 67 6.82 9.23 19.96
C ALA A 67 6.66 7.78 19.46
N SER A 68 7.09 6.79 20.26
CA SER A 68 7.20 5.37 19.83
C SER A 68 5.94 4.84 19.15
N VAL A 69 4.77 5.12 19.72
CA VAL A 69 3.47 4.70 19.18
C VAL A 69 3.20 5.27 17.79
N GLU A 70 3.47 6.57 17.57
CA GLU A 70 3.21 7.19 16.28
C GLU A 70 4.22 6.75 15.22
N VAL A 71 5.44 6.39 15.61
CA VAL A 71 6.43 5.87 14.66
C VAL A 71 6.15 4.43 14.25
N GLU A 72 5.67 3.58 15.16
CA GLU A 72 5.21 2.24 14.77
C GLU A 72 3.98 2.31 13.84
N LYS A 73 3.05 3.24 14.08
CA LYS A 73 1.95 3.50 13.14
C LYS A 73 2.45 3.96 11.78
N LEU A 74 3.47 4.83 11.73
CA LEU A 74 4.07 5.28 10.47
C LEU A 74 4.64 4.10 9.68
N LYS A 75 5.32 3.17 10.36
CA LYS A 75 5.84 1.93 9.77
C LYS A 75 4.71 1.06 9.20
N MET A 76 3.62 0.87 9.96
CA MET A 76 2.46 0.08 9.50
C MET A 76 1.83 0.70 8.25
N ASN A 77 1.59 2.02 8.27
CA ASN A 77 1.04 2.75 7.12
C ASN A 77 1.95 2.65 5.89
N TYR A 78 3.26 2.82 6.06
CA TYR A 78 4.23 2.66 4.99
C TYR A 78 4.19 1.24 4.38
N ASN A 79 4.20 0.21 5.23
CA ASN A 79 4.16 -1.18 4.76
C ASN A 79 2.87 -1.48 3.99
N ALA A 80 1.72 -1.11 4.54
CA ALA A 80 0.42 -1.34 3.91
C ALA A 80 0.29 -0.66 2.54
N LEU A 81 0.76 0.60 2.43
CA LEU A 81 0.78 1.31 1.15
C LEU A 81 1.80 0.70 0.16
N SER A 82 2.94 0.21 0.65
CA SER A 82 3.94 -0.43 -0.20
C SER A 82 3.46 -1.77 -0.76
N GLU A 83 2.76 -2.56 0.06
CA GLU A 83 2.13 -3.81 -0.36
C GLU A 83 1.05 -3.54 -1.41
N LEU A 84 0.14 -2.60 -1.14
CA LEU A 84 -0.92 -2.22 -2.09
C LEU A 84 -0.35 -1.73 -3.43
N ASN A 85 0.72 -0.93 -3.40
CA ASN A 85 1.40 -0.49 -4.62
C ASN A 85 1.99 -1.66 -5.42
N ASN A 86 2.58 -2.64 -4.74
CA ASN A 86 3.09 -3.85 -5.38
C ASN A 86 1.96 -4.69 -5.97
N ASP A 87 0.81 -4.78 -5.29
CA ASP A 87 -0.33 -5.55 -5.76
C ASP A 87 -0.93 -4.95 -7.04
N ILE A 88 -1.11 -3.63 -7.06
CA ILE A 88 -1.55 -2.91 -8.27
C ILE A 88 -0.56 -3.17 -9.41
N LYS A 89 0.74 -3.02 -9.15
CA LYS A 89 1.77 -3.19 -10.19
C LYS A 89 1.87 -4.61 -10.73
N ASN A 90 1.82 -5.63 -9.87
CA ASN A 90 2.15 -7.00 -10.27
C ASN A 90 0.92 -7.82 -10.62
N TYR A 91 -0.16 -7.75 -9.83
CA TYR A 91 -1.33 -8.59 -10.07
C TYR A 91 -2.37 -7.92 -10.97
N ARG A 92 -2.51 -6.59 -10.90
CA ARG A 92 -3.52 -5.91 -11.72
C ARG A 92 -3.02 -5.49 -13.09
N ILE A 93 -1.74 -5.15 -13.21
CA ILE A 93 -1.17 -4.65 -14.47
C ILE A 93 -0.40 -5.74 -15.21
N LYS A 94 0.52 -6.44 -14.54
CA LYS A 94 1.36 -7.45 -15.20
C LYS A 94 0.63 -8.77 -15.43
N ALA A 95 -0.02 -9.33 -14.40
CA ALA A 95 -0.68 -10.63 -14.54
C ALA A 95 -1.86 -10.60 -15.52
N SER A 96 -2.57 -9.47 -15.67
CA SER A 96 -3.65 -9.32 -16.65
C SER A 96 -3.17 -9.36 -18.11
N LYS A 97 -1.86 -9.14 -18.35
CA LYS A 97 -1.24 -9.17 -19.67
C LYS A 97 -0.47 -10.47 -19.92
N ASP A 98 -0.34 -11.30 -18.91
CA ASP A 98 0.38 -12.56 -19.04
C ASP A 98 -0.58 -13.60 -19.62
N ALA A 99 -0.33 -13.93 -20.89
CA ALA A 99 -1.15 -14.85 -21.67
C ALA A 99 -1.17 -16.25 -21.02
N GLU A 100 -0.07 -16.66 -20.37
CA GLU A 100 0.04 -17.95 -19.70
C GLU A 100 -0.84 -17.98 -18.44
N TRP A 101 -0.80 -16.94 -17.62
CA TRP A 101 -1.67 -16.82 -16.44
C TRP A 101 -3.16 -16.73 -16.80
N SER A 102 -3.48 -16.01 -17.87
CA SER A 102 -4.86 -15.92 -18.35
C SER A 102 -5.38 -17.29 -18.82
N LEU A 103 -4.52 -18.08 -19.47
CA LEU A 103 -4.84 -19.44 -19.91
C LEU A 103 -5.06 -20.37 -18.71
N LEU A 104 -4.14 -20.36 -17.74
CA LEU A 104 -4.22 -21.17 -16.52
C LEU A 104 -5.48 -20.83 -15.69
N LEU A 105 -5.83 -19.55 -15.55
CA LEU A 105 -7.05 -19.13 -14.84
C LEU A 105 -8.32 -19.56 -15.59
N SER A 106 -8.30 -19.52 -16.93
CA SER A 106 -9.42 -20.00 -17.74
C SER A 106 -9.60 -21.51 -17.62
N GLU A 107 -8.51 -22.28 -17.64
CA GLU A 107 -8.52 -23.74 -17.44
C GLU A 107 -9.01 -24.11 -16.04
N ALA A 108 -8.53 -23.42 -15.00
CA ALA A 108 -8.99 -23.63 -13.63
C ALA A 108 -10.49 -23.31 -13.47
N SER A 109 -10.96 -22.21 -14.07
CA SER A 109 -12.40 -21.85 -14.08
C SER A 109 -13.26 -22.91 -14.76
N LEU A 110 -12.80 -23.46 -15.90
CA LEU A 110 -13.48 -24.55 -16.59
C LEU A 110 -13.51 -25.84 -15.75
N ALA A 111 -12.41 -26.18 -15.09
CA ALA A 111 -12.35 -27.34 -14.21
C ALA A 111 -13.31 -27.22 -13.02
N LEU A 112 -13.34 -26.06 -12.37
CA LEU A 112 -14.27 -25.78 -11.26
C LEU A 112 -15.73 -25.87 -11.68
N LYS A 113 -16.09 -25.34 -12.86
CA LYS A 113 -17.45 -25.47 -13.41
C LYS A 113 -17.86 -26.91 -13.67
N LYS A 114 -16.93 -27.76 -14.13
CA LYS A 114 -17.21 -29.18 -14.34
C LYS A 114 -17.46 -29.92 -13.04
N ILE A 115 -16.74 -29.57 -11.98
CA ILE A 115 -16.96 -30.14 -10.64
C ILE A 115 -18.32 -29.70 -10.09
N ALA A 116 -18.63 -28.41 -10.17
CA ALA A 116 -19.89 -27.85 -9.68
C ALA A 116 -21.14 -28.28 -10.47
N ALA A 117 -20.98 -28.81 -11.68
CA ALA A 117 -22.08 -29.35 -12.51
C ALA A 117 -22.33 -30.84 -12.28
N HIS A 118 -21.50 -31.50 -11.47
CA HIS A 118 -21.61 -32.91 -11.11
C HIS A 118 -22.12 -33.15 -9.67
N ASP A 119 -22.46 -32.08 -8.95
CA ASP A 119 -23.29 -32.08 -7.73
C ASP A 119 -24.76 -31.78 -8.09
#